data_AF-A0A951AKZ7-F1
#
_entry.id   AF-A0A951AKZ7-F1
#
_cell.length_a   1.000
_cell.length_b   1.000
_cell.length_c   1.000
_cell.angle_alpha   90.00
_cell.angle_beta   90.00
_cell.angle_gamma   90.00
#
_symmetry.space_group_name_H-M   'P 1'
#
loop_
_entity.id
_entity.type
_entity.pdbx_description
1 polymer ?
#
loop_
_entity_poly.entity_id
_entity_poly.type
_entity_poly.pdbx_seq_one_letter_code
_entity_poly.pdbx_strand_id
1 'polypeptide(L)'
;MVDSRGMASVQAENTRRQIARFGLFDLDLQARSLHKSGIRIKLQSQPFDILVSLIARPGEVVTRDDLQRNLWPADTFVDFEHSVNTAVKRLRDALG
;
A
#
# COMPACT_ATOMS: atom_id res chain seq x y z
N MET A 1 -1.81 20.67 46.20
CA MET A 1 -2.99 21.20 45.48
C MET A 1 -2.42 22.00 44.33
N VAL A 2 -2.34 21.56 43.07
CA VAL A 2 -2.98 20.51 42.30
C VAL A 2 -2.06 20.22 41.10
N ASP A 3 -1.79 18.95 40.84
CA ASP A 3 -1.70 18.28 39.53
C ASP A 3 -1.17 19.06 38.31
N SER A 4 0.00 18.68 37.80
CA SER A 4 0.41 18.97 36.42
C SER A 4 0.68 17.68 35.66
N ARG A 5 -0.39 16.91 35.45
CA ARG A 5 -0.52 15.95 34.35
C ARG A 5 -0.95 16.72 33.10
N GLY A 6 -0.04 16.85 32.15
CA GLY A 6 -0.33 17.24 30.77
C GLY A 6 0.77 16.62 29.91
N MET A 7 0.68 15.34 29.52
CA MET A 7 -0.11 14.85 28.39
C MET A 7 0.13 15.68 27.12
N ALA A 8 0.55 14.97 26.08
CA ALA A 8 0.47 15.34 24.67
C ALA A 8 1.52 16.34 24.14
N SER A 9 2.81 15.98 24.24
CA SER A 9 3.74 16.25 23.12
C SER A 9 3.41 15.31 21.95
N VAL A 10 2.20 15.41 21.40
CA VAL A 10 1.89 14.94 20.04
C VAL A 10 1.90 16.16 19.11
N GLN A 11 2.92 17.01 19.26
CA GLN A 11 3.12 18.11 18.34
C GLN A 11 3.76 17.56 17.06
N ALA A 12 2.98 17.59 15.99
CA ALA A 12 3.42 18.01 14.67
C ALA A 12 4.40 17.12 13.88
N GLU A 13 4.21 15.80 13.85
CA GLU A 13 4.67 15.01 12.69
C GLU A 13 3.55 14.85 11.65
N ASN A 14 2.94 15.98 11.28
CA ASN A 14 2.01 16.10 10.16
C ASN A 14 2.77 16.19 8.82
N THR A 15 3.86 15.43 8.69
CA THR A 15 4.55 15.23 7.42
C THR A 15 3.67 14.35 6.56
N ARG A 16 2.63 14.92 5.94
CA ARG A 16 1.77 14.36 4.89
C ARG A 16 1.90 12.84 4.71
N ARG A 17 1.57 12.06 5.74
CA ARG A 17 1.59 10.61 5.61
C ARG A 17 0.41 10.29 4.71
N GLN A 18 0.70 10.00 3.45
CA GLN A 18 -0.31 9.61 2.48
C GLN A 18 -0.74 8.19 2.83
N ILE A 19 -1.64 8.09 3.81
CA ILE A 19 -2.24 6.83 4.23
C ILE A 19 -3.50 6.63 3.39
N ALA A 20 -3.47 5.64 2.53
CA ALA A 20 -4.60 5.25 1.70
C ALA A 20 -5.35 4.13 2.40
N ARG A 21 -6.58 4.40 2.84
CA ARG A 21 -7.40 3.44 3.58
C ARG A 21 -8.46 2.83 2.67
N PHE A 22 -8.53 1.51 2.62
CA PHE A 22 -9.50 0.76 1.83
C PHE A 22 -10.05 -0.41 2.64
N GLY A 23 -11.36 -0.40 2.92
CA GLY A 23 -11.99 -1.40 3.78
C GLY A 23 -11.36 -1.45 5.18
N LEU A 24 -10.78 -2.61 5.53
CA LEU A 24 -10.10 -2.87 6.81
C LEU A 24 -8.59 -2.62 6.77
N PHE A 25 -8.09 -2.05 5.68
CA PHE A 25 -6.67 -1.91 5.41
C PHE A 25 -6.23 -0.45 5.35
N ASP A 26 -5.09 -0.17 5.97
CA ASP A 26 -4.41 1.11 5.93
C ASP A 26 -3.07 0.94 5.20
N LEU A 27 -2.96 1.54 4.02
CA LEU A 27 -1.74 1.55 3.23
C LEU A 27 -0.96 2.83 3.49
N ASP A 28 0.23 2.72 4.05
CA ASP A 28 1.15 3.85 4.18
C ASP A 28 2.05 3.93 2.95
N LEU A 29 1.82 4.95 2.11
CA LEU A 29 2.59 5.21 0.88
C LEU A 29 4.02 5.67 1.17
N GLN A 30 4.26 6.35 2.29
CA GLN A 30 5.61 6.78 2.67
C GLN A 30 6.41 5.63 3.28
N ALA A 31 5.81 4.93 4.24
CA ALA A 31 6.47 3.83 4.94
C ALA A 31 6.46 2.51 4.16
N ARG A 32 5.84 2.50 2.96
CA ARG A 32 5.61 1.30 2.13
C ARG A 32 5.10 0.11 2.94
N SER A 33 4.11 0.37 3.80
CA SER A 33 3.64 -0.59 4.80
C SER A 33 2.12 -0.70 4.75
N LEU A 34 1.64 -1.93 4.68
CA LEU A 34 0.21 -2.23 4.77
C LEU A 34 -0.11 -2.57 6.23
N HIS A 35 -1.25 -2.11 6.74
CA HIS A 35 -1.80 -2.55 8.02
C HIS A 35 -3.21 -3.10 7.79
N LYS A 36 -3.56 -4.20 8.46
CA LYS A 36 -4.90 -4.79 8.46
C LYS A 36 -5.45 -4.72 9.87
N SER A 37 -6.50 -3.94 10.09
CA SER A 37 -7.11 -3.76 11.42
C SER A 37 -6.07 -3.41 12.52
N GLY A 38 -5.07 -2.59 12.18
CA GLY A 38 -3.98 -2.22 13.09
C GLY A 38 -2.79 -3.19 13.15
N ILE A 39 -2.85 -4.35 12.49
CA ILE A 39 -1.73 -5.31 12.39
C ILE A 39 -0.89 -4.97 11.16
N ARG A 40 0.41 -4.71 11.35
CA ARG A 40 1.33 -4.45 10.24
C ARG A 40 1.56 -5.72 9.41
N ILE A 41 1.29 -5.64 8.12
CA ILE A 41 1.54 -6.67 7.11
C ILE A 41 2.69 -6.21 6.23
N LYS A 42 3.76 -6.99 6.20
CA LYS A 42 4.85 -6.77 5.25
C LYS A 42 4.43 -7.24 3.87
N LEU A 43 4.24 -6.28 2.98
CA LEU A 43 4.08 -6.54 1.55
C LEU A 43 5.44 -6.41 0.86
N GLN A 44 5.66 -7.22 -0.17
CA GLN A 44 6.79 -7.00 -1.08
C GLN A 44 6.52 -5.77 -1.96
N SER A 45 7.58 -5.15 -2.48
CA SER A 45 7.49 -3.92 -3.27
C SER A 45 6.54 -4.04 -4.47
N GLN A 46 6.60 -5.17 -5.19
CA GLN A 46 5.81 -5.38 -6.40
C GLN A 46 4.29 -5.46 -6.17
N PRO A 47 3.77 -6.31 -5.25
CA PRO A 47 2.34 -6.27 -4.91
C PRO A 47 1.93 -4.94 -4.26
N PHE A 48 2.85 -4.22 -3.62
CA PHE A 48 2.58 -2.90 -3.07
C PHE A 48 2.32 -1.89 -4.18
N ASP A 49 3.19 -1.80 -5.18
CA ASP A 49 3.05 -0.87 -6.29
C ASP A 49 1.77 -1.16 -7.13
N ILE A 50 1.35 -2.44 -7.24
CA ILE A 50 0.03 -2.81 -7.80
C ILE A 50 -1.10 -2.23 -6.97
N LEU A 51 -1.05 -2.41 -5.65
CA LEU A 51 -2.08 -1.91 -4.74
C LEU A 51 -2.17 -0.39 -4.79
N VAL A 52 -1.03 0.30 -4.84
CA VAL A 52 -0.98 1.75 -5.03
C VAL A 52 -1.63 2.16 -6.34
N SER A 53 -1.32 1.46 -7.45
CA SER A 53 -1.93 1.72 -8.75
C SER A 53 -3.45 1.52 -8.74
N LEU A 54 -3.93 0.47 -8.06
CA LEU A 54 -5.35 0.19 -7.88
C LEU A 54 -6.05 1.25 -7.01
N ILE A 55 -5.39 1.71 -5.94
CA ILE A 55 -5.96 2.74 -5.05
C ILE A 55 -5.90 4.13 -5.68
N ALA A 56 -4.92 4.41 -6.53
CA ALA A 56 -4.87 5.64 -7.33
C ALA A 56 -6.03 5.73 -8.34
N ARG A 57 -6.58 4.58 -8.75
CA ARG A 57 -7.71 4.44 -9.68
C ARG A 57 -8.86 3.63 -9.07
N PRO A 58 -9.51 4.12 -8.01
CA PRO A 58 -10.58 3.37 -7.35
C PRO A 58 -11.81 3.27 -8.28
N GLY A 59 -12.26 2.05 -8.55
CA GLY A 59 -13.42 1.79 -9.40
C GLY A 59 -13.10 1.66 -10.90
N GLU A 60 -11.84 1.82 -11.30
CA GLU A 60 -11.38 1.55 -12.65
C GLU A 60 -10.78 0.12 -12.71
N VAL A 61 -11.10 -0.62 -13.78
CA VAL A 61 -10.47 -1.93 -14.00
C VAL A 61 -9.04 -1.68 -14.46
N VAL A 62 -8.10 -1.76 -13.52
CA VAL A 62 -6.67 -1.71 -13.87
C VAL A 62 -6.34 -3.00 -14.64
N THR A 63 -6.13 -2.83 -15.94
CA THR A 63 -5.82 -3.95 -16.82
C THR A 63 -4.39 -4.43 -16.61
N ARG A 64 -4.11 -5.65 -17.06
CA ARG A 64 -2.75 -6.20 -17.01
C ARG A 64 -1.75 -5.33 -17.77
N ASP A 65 -2.18 -4.72 -18.89
CA ASP A 65 -1.36 -3.81 -19.70
C ASP A 65 -1.03 -2.51 -18.93
N ASP A 66 -1.99 -1.96 -18.19
CA ASP A 66 -1.79 -0.77 -17.35
C ASP A 66 -0.83 -1.08 -16.19
N LEU A 67 -1.00 -2.22 -15.52
CA LEU A 67 -0.05 -2.71 -14.51
C LEU A 67 1.33 -2.94 -15.12
N GLN A 68 1.39 -3.50 -16.32
CA GLN A 68 2.64 -3.75 -17.02
C GLN A 68 3.40 -2.44 -17.23
N ARG A 69 2.73 -1.42 -17.78
CA ARG A 69 3.33 -0.10 -18.03
C ARG A 69 3.73 0.62 -16.74
N ASN A 70 2.96 0.49 -15.67
CA ASN A 70 3.26 1.15 -14.40
C ASN A 70 4.39 0.49 -13.60
N LEU A 71 4.47 -0.84 -13.61
CA LEU A 71 5.41 -1.60 -12.77
C LEU A 71 6.72 -1.91 -13.50
N TRP A 72 6.65 -2.08 -14.82
CA TRP A 72 7.77 -2.44 -15.66
C TRP A 72 7.90 -1.45 -16.81
N PRO A 73 8.71 -0.39 -16.66
CA PRO A 73 9.15 0.37 -17.82
C PRO A 73 9.82 -0.60 -18.81
N ALA A 74 9.65 -0.31 -20.11
CA ALA A 74 9.80 -1.19 -21.29
C ALA A 74 11.07 -2.07 -21.43
N ASP A 75 11.99 -2.03 -20.48
CA ASP A 75 13.27 -2.73 -20.45
C ASP A 75 13.30 -3.96 -19.52
N THR A 76 12.23 -4.21 -18.73
CA THR A 76 12.23 -5.34 -17.78
C THR A 76 11.65 -6.61 -18.41
N PHE A 77 12.51 -7.53 -18.86
CA PHE A 77 12.11 -8.88 -19.29
C PHE A 77 11.82 -9.77 -18.08
N VAL A 78 10.62 -9.68 -17.53
CA VAL A 78 10.08 -10.69 -16.61
C VAL A 78 8.83 -11.32 -17.20
N ASP A 79 8.50 -12.53 -16.74
CA ASP A 79 7.23 -13.17 -17.08
C ASP A 79 6.09 -12.36 -16.45
N PHE A 80 5.55 -11.39 -17.21
CA PHE A 80 4.55 -10.44 -16.73
C PHE A 80 3.27 -11.16 -16.29
N GLU A 81 2.84 -12.18 -17.04
CA GLU A 81 1.68 -13.01 -16.71
C GLU A 81 1.87 -13.68 -15.35
N HIS A 82 3.03 -14.29 -15.11
CA HIS A 82 3.34 -14.92 -13.83
C HIS A 82 3.53 -13.89 -12.73
N SER A 83 4.14 -12.74 -13.02
CA SER A 83 4.45 -11.71 -12.04
C SER A 83 3.19 -10.98 -11.56
N VAL A 84 2.28 -10.62 -12.45
CA VAL A 84 0.98 -10.03 -12.10
C VAL A 84 0.15 -11.03 -11.32
N ASN A 85 0.03 -12.28 -11.79
CA ASN A 85 -0.70 -13.32 -11.04
C ASN A 85 -0.09 -13.56 -9.66
N THR A 86 1.24 -13.63 -9.56
CA THR A 86 1.94 -13.84 -8.29
C THR A 86 1.72 -12.65 -7.37
N ALA A 87 1.85 -11.42 -7.87
CA ALA A 87 1.67 -10.23 -7.07
C ALA A 87 0.21 -10.06 -6.61
N VAL A 88 -0.78 -10.33 -7.47
CA VAL A 88 -2.20 -10.37 -7.08
C VAL A 88 -2.46 -11.50 -6.07
N LYS A 89 -1.86 -12.67 -6.25
CA LYS A 89 -1.98 -13.78 -5.29
C LYS A 89 -1.37 -13.41 -3.94
N ARG A 90 -0.20 -12.79 -3.92
CA ARG A 90 0.47 -12.28 -2.70
C ARG A 90 -0.33 -11.14 -2.06
N LEU A 91 -0.93 -10.28 -2.87
CA LEU A 91 -1.85 -9.25 -2.42
C LEU A 91 -3.02 -9.90 -1.70
N ARG A 92 -3.68 -10.87 -2.33
CA ARG A 92 -4.80 -11.60 -1.74
C ARG A 92 -4.39 -12.35 -0.47
N ASP A 93 -3.23 -12.99 -0.47
CA ASP A 93 -2.67 -13.70 0.70
C ASP A 93 -2.43 -12.74 1.87
N ALA A 94 -1.92 -11.55 1.60
CA ALA A 94 -1.75 -10.49 2.58
C ALA A 94 -3.08 -9.88 3.05
N LEU A 95 -4.07 -9.80 2.17
CA LEU A 95 -5.41 -9.32 2.50
C LEU A 95 -6.23 -10.41 3.24
N GLY A 96 -5.89 -11.69 3.10
CA GLY A 96 -6.58 -12.83 3.71
C GLY A 96 -7.81 -13.26 2.93
#